data_AF-A0AAW0FGJ5-F1
#
_entry.id   AF-A0AAW0FGJ5-F1
#
_cell.length_a   1.000
_cell.length_b   1.000
_cell.length_c   1.000
_cell.angle_alpha   90.00
_cell.angle_beta   90.00
_cell.angle_gamma   90.00
#
_symmetry.space_group_name_H-M   'P 1'
#
loop_
_entity.id
_entity.type
_entity.pdbx_description
1 polymer ?
#
loop_
_entity_poly.entity_id
_entity_poly.type
_entity_poly.pdbx_seq_one_letter_code
_entity_poly.pdbx_strand_id
1 'polypeptide(L)'
;MLNRDNFTTDEILHCLEGLLDVSGPTRRQLLEIGRCALSRNNITNPEFMGPFFQRLLQRCWNKNTILQRISDPSTVTKSSDPFHTLYGNTSEAEKAKLHNTIRAFAQTLSLLNAEEIGLALNSINSFMHSDKFTFVNTQIGKKYVMDQLLYDTTRFIDRAHIKSPKQGVVKVRNILFKLNFDARIAQCSTTTVRNDMMQDIMLGILTTHRLNGMDKLQLFEQFRKESMDSGFAISLKPRTIVKLIELIIDVTEKDPNKSLGSISWVLRYASDKKVPFDIIQSWKVKIFGNRGPMT
;
A
#
# COMPACT_ATOMS: atom_id res chain seq x y z
N MET A 1 27.52 -2.02 28.25
CA MET A 1 27.06 -3.32 27.73
C MET A 1 26.22 -3.96 28.81
N LEU A 2 24.89 -3.88 28.71
CA LEU A 2 24.00 -4.62 29.61
C LEU A 2 23.84 -6.02 28.98
N ASN A 3 24.14 -7.06 29.76
CA ASN A 3 23.94 -8.45 29.37
C ASN A 3 22.52 -8.64 28.83
N ARG A 4 22.42 -9.09 27.58
CA ARG A 4 21.19 -9.62 27.03
C ARG A 4 21.05 -11.03 27.59
N ASP A 5 20.36 -11.16 28.72
CA ASP A 5 19.89 -12.46 29.16
C ASP A 5 18.88 -12.92 28.10
N ASN A 6 19.33 -13.83 27.23
CA ASN A 6 18.49 -14.46 26.23
C ASN A 6 17.53 -15.38 26.97
N PHE A 7 16.28 -14.96 27.14
CA PHE A 7 15.22 -15.90 27.52
C PHE A 7 15.22 -17.08 26.55
N THR A 8 15.19 -18.29 27.08
CA THR A 8 15.03 -19.51 26.29
C THR A 8 13.66 -19.50 25.59
N THR A 9 13.55 -20.19 24.46
CA THR A 9 12.26 -20.36 23.75
C THR A 9 11.16 -20.87 24.69
N ASP A 10 11.52 -21.76 25.61
CA ASP A 10 10.58 -22.34 26.59
C ASP A 10 10.15 -21.33 27.66
N GLU A 11 11.05 -20.45 28.14
CA GLU A 11 10.69 -19.37 29.07
C GLU A 11 9.78 -18.33 28.40
N ILE A 12 10.03 -18.04 27.12
CA ILE A 12 9.16 -17.18 26.31
C ILE A 12 7.78 -17.82 26.12
N LEU A 13 7.73 -19.13 25.86
CA LEU A 13 6.48 -19.89 25.69
C LEU A 13 5.70 -20.00 26.99
N HIS A 14 6.37 -20.23 28.13
CA HIS A 14 5.74 -20.29 29.44
C HIS A 14 5.23 -18.92 29.91
N CYS A 15 5.95 -17.82 29.61
CA CYS A 15 5.44 -16.46 29.81
C CYS A 15 4.23 -16.18 28.91
N LEU A 16 4.27 -16.66 27.66
CA LEU A 16 3.15 -16.54 26.73
C LEU A 16 1.90 -17.28 27.22
N GLU A 17 2.02 -18.51 27.71
CA GLU A 17 0.86 -19.27 28.20
C GLU A 17 0.08 -18.50 29.28
N GLY A 18 0.79 -17.80 30.18
CA GLY A 18 0.16 -16.88 31.17
C GLY A 18 -0.42 -15.60 30.56
N LEU A 19 0.17 -15.07 29.48
CA LEU A 19 -0.32 -13.88 28.76
C LEU A 19 -1.50 -14.18 27.82
N LEU A 20 -1.72 -15.45 27.49
CA LEU A 20 -2.75 -15.91 26.57
C LEU A 20 -4.07 -16.27 27.29
N ASP A 21 -4.13 -16.29 28.62
CA ASP A 21 -5.35 -16.54 29.39
C ASP A 21 -6.46 -15.47 29.17
N VAL A 22 -7.73 -15.83 29.40
CA VAL A 22 -8.94 -14.97 29.30
C VAL A 22 -8.92 -13.82 30.29
N SER A 23 -8.39 -14.05 31.49
CA SER A 23 -8.12 -13.01 32.50
C SER A 23 -6.89 -12.14 32.18
N GLY A 24 -6.13 -12.53 31.16
CA GLY A 24 -4.84 -11.96 30.81
C GLY A 24 -4.86 -10.52 30.24
N PRO A 25 -3.72 -10.05 29.73
CA PRO A 25 -3.47 -8.67 29.31
C PRO A 25 -4.53 -8.09 28.36
N THR A 26 -4.82 -6.80 28.58
CA THR A 26 -5.64 -5.98 27.68
C THR A 26 -4.99 -5.89 26.29
N ARG A 27 -5.78 -5.51 25.27
CA ARG A 27 -5.28 -5.24 23.91
C ARG A 27 -4.05 -4.33 23.90
N ARG A 28 -4.04 -3.26 24.70
CA ARG A 28 -2.93 -2.29 24.73
C ARG A 28 -1.67 -2.92 25.31
N GLN A 29 -1.81 -3.71 26.37
CA GLN A 29 -0.69 -4.46 26.96
C GLN A 29 -0.16 -5.50 25.99
N LEU A 30 -1.03 -6.24 25.30
CA LEU A 30 -0.62 -7.19 24.25
C LEU A 30 0.19 -6.50 23.15
N LEU A 31 -0.25 -5.35 22.65
CA LEU A 31 0.51 -4.60 21.64
C LEU A 31 1.92 -4.22 22.13
N GLU A 32 2.07 -3.77 23.37
CA GLU A 32 3.40 -3.44 23.92
C GLU A 32 4.25 -4.70 24.15
N ILE A 33 3.64 -5.81 24.56
CA ILE A 33 4.31 -7.11 24.66
C ILE A 33 4.85 -7.51 23.28
N GLY A 34 4.01 -7.45 22.24
CA GLY A 34 4.42 -7.76 20.87
C GLY A 34 5.56 -6.85 20.39
N ARG A 35 5.51 -5.56 20.74
CA ARG A 35 6.58 -4.60 20.46
C ARG A 35 7.89 -4.95 21.15
N CYS A 36 7.84 -5.30 22.44
CA CYS A 36 9.03 -5.74 23.17
C CYS A 36 9.58 -7.06 22.61
N ALA A 37 8.73 -8.05 22.37
CA ALA A 37 9.13 -9.35 21.82
C ALA A 37 9.82 -9.22 20.47
N LEU A 38 9.24 -8.45 19.55
CA LEU A 38 9.79 -8.23 18.21
C LEU A 38 11.01 -7.32 18.23
N SER A 39 10.91 -6.12 18.80
CA SER A 39 11.94 -5.08 18.63
C SER A 39 13.12 -5.21 19.61
N ARG A 40 12.95 -5.86 20.76
CA ARG A 40 14.01 -5.98 21.76
C ARG A 40 14.62 -7.39 21.80
N ASN A 41 13.81 -8.41 21.58
CA ASN A 41 14.21 -9.81 21.73
C ASN A 41 14.26 -10.60 20.40
N ASN A 42 13.88 -9.97 19.28
CA ASN A 42 13.85 -10.59 17.95
C ASN A 42 13.07 -11.92 17.87
N ILE A 43 11.98 -12.02 18.62
CA ILE A 43 11.15 -13.22 18.68
C ILE A 43 10.24 -13.24 17.46
N THR A 44 10.62 -14.00 16.43
CA THR A 44 9.88 -14.13 15.16
C THR A 44 9.39 -15.56 14.86
N ASN A 45 9.60 -16.48 15.81
CA ASN A 45 9.29 -17.90 15.64
C ASN A 45 7.77 -18.20 15.58
N PRO A 46 7.35 -19.28 14.89
CA PRO A 46 5.95 -19.67 14.77
C PRO A 46 5.25 -19.95 16.10
N GLU A 47 5.99 -20.50 17.07
CA GLU A 47 5.49 -20.89 18.39
C GLU A 47 5.00 -19.68 19.20
N PHE A 48 5.60 -18.50 18.99
CA PHE A 48 5.17 -17.23 19.59
C PHE A 48 4.21 -16.46 18.68
N MET A 49 4.62 -16.20 17.44
CA MET A 49 4.02 -15.17 16.60
C MET A 49 2.57 -15.47 16.22
N GLY A 50 2.29 -16.73 15.88
CA GLY A 50 0.96 -17.18 15.51
C GLY A 50 -0.05 -17.09 16.68
N PRO A 51 0.22 -17.78 17.81
CA PRO A 51 -0.64 -17.72 18.99
C PRO A 51 -0.84 -16.30 19.53
N PHE A 52 0.23 -15.51 19.60
CA PHE A 52 0.15 -14.11 20.01
C PHE A 52 -0.77 -13.30 19.10
N PHE A 53 -0.62 -13.41 17.78
CA PHE A 53 -1.43 -12.66 16.83
C PHE A 53 -2.90 -13.08 16.88
N GLN A 54 -3.19 -14.38 16.96
CA GLN A 54 -4.56 -14.88 17.20
C GLN A 54 -5.19 -14.24 18.45
N ARG A 55 -4.44 -14.19 19.56
CA ARG A 55 -4.95 -13.62 20.80
C ARG A 55 -5.24 -12.14 20.66
N LEU A 56 -4.34 -11.41 20.01
CA LEU A 56 -4.52 -9.98 19.73
C LEU A 56 -5.82 -9.73 18.96
N LEU A 57 -6.12 -10.56 17.96
CA LEU A 57 -7.35 -10.50 17.18
C LEU A 57 -8.60 -10.83 18.02
N GLN A 58 -8.54 -11.89 18.83
CA GLN A 58 -9.65 -12.28 19.71
C GLN A 58 -9.99 -11.20 20.76
N ARG A 59 -9.00 -10.41 21.20
CA ARG A 59 -9.22 -9.30 22.16
C ARG A 59 -9.87 -8.07 21.53
N CYS A 60 -9.77 -7.91 20.20
CA CYS A 60 -10.38 -6.77 19.51
C CYS A 60 -11.70 -7.11 18.82
N TRP A 61 -11.93 -8.38 18.49
CA TRP A 61 -13.14 -8.86 17.79
C TRP A 61 -13.70 -10.12 18.46
N ASN A 62 -14.82 -9.96 19.18
CA ASN A 62 -15.44 -11.04 19.95
C ASN A 62 -16.56 -11.71 19.15
N LYS A 63 -16.29 -12.92 18.66
CA LYS A 63 -17.26 -13.73 17.91
C LYS A 63 -18.55 -13.99 18.68
N ASN A 64 -18.48 -14.25 19.98
CA ASN A 64 -19.65 -14.60 20.78
C ASN A 64 -20.62 -13.43 20.86
N THR A 65 -20.10 -12.21 21.01
CA THR A 65 -20.91 -10.99 20.99
C THR A 65 -21.58 -10.76 19.64
N ILE A 66 -20.89 -11.09 18.54
CA ILE A 66 -21.43 -10.94 17.18
C ILE A 66 -22.51 -12.00 16.91
N LEU A 67 -22.28 -13.24 17.34
CA LEU A 67 -23.24 -14.34 17.20
C LEU A 67 -24.56 -14.03 17.91
N GLN A 68 -24.55 -13.33 19.03
CA GLN A 68 -25.76 -12.88 19.73
C GLN A 68 -26.61 -11.88 18.92
N ARG A 69 -26.05 -11.23 17.91
CA ARG A 69 -26.78 -10.30 17.02
C ARG A 69 -27.39 -11.00 15.80
N ILE A 70 -27.01 -12.24 15.55
CA ILE A 70 -27.48 -13.03 14.43
C ILE A 70 -28.72 -13.79 14.88
N SER A 71 -29.87 -13.52 14.25
CA SER A 71 -31.17 -14.09 14.64
C SER A 71 -31.20 -15.63 14.61
N ASP A 72 -30.51 -16.24 13.65
CA ASP A 72 -30.27 -17.68 13.60
C ASP A 72 -28.77 -17.96 13.47
N PRO A 73 -28.07 -18.29 14.58
CA PRO A 73 -26.65 -18.60 14.56
C PRO A 73 -26.27 -19.77 13.62
N SER A 74 -27.22 -20.65 13.28
CA SER A 74 -26.98 -21.73 12.31
C SER A 74 -26.71 -21.21 10.90
N THR A 75 -27.06 -19.96 10.59
CA THR A 75 -26.68 -19.30 9.34
C THR A 75 -25.17 -19.17 9.18
N VAL A 76 -24.41 -19.04 10.28
CA VAL A 76 -22.95 -18.95 10.23
C VAL A 76 -22.35 -20.31 9.90
N THR A 77 -22.86 -21.40 10.50
CA THR A 77 -22.35 -22.75 10.25
C THR A 77 -22.76 -23.32 8.90
N LYS A 78 -23.92 -22.89 8.39
CA LYS A 78 -24.44 -23.27 7.05
C LYS A 78 -23.92 -22.39 5.91
N SER A 79 -23.33 -21.22 6.23
CA SER A 79 -22.78 -20.31 5.21
C SER A 79 -21.60 -20.96 4.50
N SER A 80 -21.48 -20.72 3.19
CA SER A 80 -20.26 -21.02 2.44
C SER A 80 -19.10 -20.10 2.81
N ASP A 81 -19.40 -18.91 3.36
CA ASP A 81 -18.43 -17.99 3.93
C ASP A 81 -18.87 -17.48 5.33
N PRO A 82 -18.63 -18.29 6.38
CA PRO A 82 -18.88 -17.90 7.76
C PRO A 82 -18.22 -16.57 8.17
N PHE A 83 -17.07 -16.23 7.58
CA PHE A 83 -16.37 -14.98 7.89
C PHE A 83 -17.16 -13.77 7.38
N HIS A 84 -17.64 -13.82 6.14
CA HIS A 84 -18.44 -12.74 5.58
C HIS A 84 -19.72 -12.50 6.41
N THR A 85 -20.40 -13.58 6.85
CA THR A 85 -21.58 -13.46 7.72
C THR A 85 -21.25 -12.79 9.05
N LEU A 86 -20.16 -13.22 9.72
CA LEU A 86 -19.75 -12.61 10.99
C LEU A 86 -19.30 -11.15 10.81
N TYR A 87 -18.52 -10.87 9.78
CA TYR A 87 -18.01 -9.53 9.49
C TYR A 87 -19.14 -8.56 9.11
N GLY A 88 -20.14 -9.02 8.35
CA GLY A 88 -21.33 -8.26 8.00
C GLY A 88 -22.18 -7.85 9.22
N ASN A 89 -22.22 -8.70 10.25
CA ASN A 89 -22.94 -8.43 11.50
C ASN A 89 -22.07 -7.72 12.58
N THR A 90 -20.84 -7.35 12.23
CA THR A 90 -19.94 -6.59 13.10
C THR A 90 -20.29 -5.10 13.02
N SER A 91 -20.33 -4.40 14.16
CA SER A 91 -20.56 -2.94 14.17
C SER A 91 -19.38 -2.18 13.60
N GLU A 92 -19.60 -0.96 13.08
CA GLU A 92 -18.51 -0.13 12.55
C GLU A 92 -17.43 0.18 13.60
N ALA A 93 -17.83 0.35 14.87
CA ALA A 93 -16.88 0.53 15.97
C ALA A 93 -15.97 -0.69 16.19
N GLU A 94 -16.52 -1.91 16.07
CA GLU A 94 -15.73 -3.15 16.18
C GLU A 94 -14.86 -3.41 14.95
N LYS A 95 -15.35 -3.12 13.74
CA LYS A 95 -14.52 -3.16 12.52
C LYS A 95 -13.34 -2.21 12.63
N ALA A 96 -13.59 -0.96 13.05
CA ALA A 96 -12.55 0.02 13.31
C ALA A 96 -11.58 -0.46 14.40
N LYS A 97 -12.08 -1.10 15.47
CA LYS A 97 -11.26 -1.67 16.53
C LYS A 97 -10.34 -2.78 16.01
N LEU A 98 -10.85 -3.68 15.17
CA LEU A 98 -10.08 -4.75 14.52
C LEU A 98 -8.98 -4.16 13.63
N HIS A 99 -9.33 -3.26 12.71
CA HIS A 99 -8.37 -2.63 11.80
C HIS A 99 -7.30 -1.83 12.53
N ASN A 100 -7.68 -1.04 13.54
CA ASN A 100 -6.72 -0.27 14.32
C ASN A 100 -5.76 -1.18 15.10
N THR A 101 -6.22 -2.37 15.52
CA THR A 101 -5.38 -3.35 16.20
C THR A 101 -4.38 -3.98 15.24
N ILE A 102 -4.84 -4.44 14.06
CA ILE A 102 -3.96 -4.96 13.01
C ILE A 102 -2.94 -3.91 12.59
N ARG A 103 -3.38 -2.66 12.39
CA ARG A 103 -2.52 -1.53 12.02
C ARG A 103 -1.45 -1.21 13.06
N ALA A 104 -1.79 -1.22 14.35
CA ALA A 104 -0.82 -0.98 15.41
C ALA A 104 0.26 -2.09 15.45
N PHE A 105 -0.13 -3.34 15.23
CA PHE A 105 0.81 -4.44 15.11
C PHE A 105 1.66 -4.36 13.83
N ALA A 106 1.04 -4.00 12.71
CA ALA A 106 1.72 -3.76 11.43
C ALA A 106 2.78 -2.65 11.52
N GLN A 107 2.51 -1.59 12.28
CA GLN A 107 3.47 -0.55 12.59
C GLN A 107 4.68 -1.11 13.33
N THR A 108 4.47 -1.99 14.30
CA THR A 108 5.55 -2.66 15.03
C THR A 108 6.42 -3.49 14.09
N LEU A 109 5.80 -4.31 13.22
CA LEU A 109 6.53 -5.09 12.21
C LEU A 109 7.36 -4.18 11.29
N SER A 110 6.82 -3.03 10.87
CA SER A 110 7.50 -2.14 9.92
C SER A 110 8.86 -1.60 10.40
N LEU A 111 9.11 -1.62 11.71
CA LEU A 111 10.36 -1.17 12.35
C LEU A 111 11.49 -2.19 12.21
N LEU A 112 11.17 -3.46 11.98
CA LEU A 112 12.13 -4.56 11.85
C LEU A 112 12.85 -4.53 10.49
N ASN A 113 13.92 -5.30 10.33
CA ASN A 113 14.54 -5.46 9.03
C ASN A 113 13.71 -6.36 8.09
N ALA A 114 14.04 -6.41 6.79
CA ALA A 114 13.24 -7.17 5.82
C ALA A 114 13.17 -8.68 6.09
N GLU A 115 14.25 -9.25 6.64
CA GLU A 115 14.34 -10.67 6.96
C GLU A 115 13.45 -11.03 8.16
N GLU A 116 13.53 -10.25 9.23
CA GLU A 116 12.70 -10.40 10.43
C GLU A 116 11.22 -10.25 10.13
N ILE A 117 10.85 -9.29 9.27
CA ILE A 117 9.46 -9.13 8.81
C ILE A 117 9.00 -10.37 8.04
N GLY A 118 9.84 -10.88 7.13
CA GLY A 118 9.54 -12.09 6.37
C GLY A 118 9.30 -13.30 7.28
N LEU A 119 10.19 -13.52 8.24
CA LEU A 119 10.06 -14.58 9.24
C LEU A 119 8.78 -14.44 10.06
N ALA A 120 8.52 -13.25 10.62
CA ALA A 120 7.32 -12.99 11.41
C ALA A 120 6.02 -13.23 10.61
N LEU A 121 5.95 -12.75 9.36
CA LEU A 121 4.77 -12.93 8.52
C LEU A 121 4.57 -14.38 8.08
N ASN A 122 5.65 -15.10 7.74
CA ASN A 122 5.57 -16.52 7.42
C ASN A 122 5.13 -17.36 8.64
N SER A 123 5.66 -17.05 9.82
CA SER A 123 5.28 -17.66 11.09
C SER A 123 3.79 -17.49 11.39
N ILE A 124 3.27 -16.26 11.24
CA ILE A 124 1.83 -15.98 11.40
C ILE A 124 1.03 -16.74 10.35
N ASN A 125 1.42 -16.67 9.08
CA ASN A 125 0.70 -17.32 7.99
C ASN A 125 0.64 -18.85 8.18
N SER A 126 1.76 -19.48 8.52
CA SER A 126 1.85 -20.91 8.79
C SER A 126 0.93 -21.31 9.95
N PHE A 127 0.94 -20.55 11.04
CA PHE A 127 0.05 -20.81 12.18
C PHE A 127 -1.42 -20.65 11.79
N MET A 128 -1.77 -19.62 11.02
CA MET A 128 -3.14 -19.39 10.55
C MET A 128 -3.67 -20.55 9.70
N HIS A 129 -2.80 -21.29 9.01
CA HIS A 129 -3.17 -22.47 8.23
C HIS A 129 -3.08 -23.79 9.01
N SER A 130 -2.65 -23.76 10.28
CA SER A 130 -2.69 -24.92 11.17
C SER A 130 -4.07 -25.10 11.81
N ASP A 131 -4.31 -26.30 12.36
CA ASP A 131 -5.54 -26.62 13.11
C ASP A 131 -5.65 -25.87 14.45
N LYS A 132 -4.56 -25.24 14.90
CA LYS A 132 -4.51 -24.45 16.15
C LYS A 132 -5.12 -23.06 15.99
N PHE A 133 -5.29 -22.57 14.76
CA PHE A 133 -5.88 -21.26 14.51
C PHE A 133 -7.40 -21.32 14.48
N THR A 134 -8.04 -20.62 15.43
CA THR A 134 -9.48 -20.62 15.68
C THR A 134 -10.14 -19.26 15.49
N PHE A 135 -9.36 -18.21 15.18
CA PHE A 135 -9.90 -16.87 14.98
C PHE A 135 -10.70 -16.73 13.68
N VAL A 136 -10.29 -17.32 12.56
CA VAL A 136 -11.15 -17.46 11.37
C VAL A 136 -10.76 -18.73 10.61
N ASN A 137 -11.75 -19.55 10.27
CA ASN A 137 -11.49 -20.86 9.67
C ASN A 137 -11.57 -20.85 8.14
N THR A 138 -12.23 -19.84 7.54
CA THR A 138 -12.34 -19.73 6.08
C THR A 138 -11.04 -19.20 5.47
N GLN A 139 -10.70 -19.69 4.28
CA GLN A 139 -9.55 -19.19 3.53
C GLN A 139 -9.69 -17.70 3.20
N ILE A 140 -10.90 -17.25 2.90
CA ILE A 140 -11.21 -15.83 2.62
C ILE A 140 -10.88 -14.96 3.83
N GLY A 141 -11.32 -15.35 5.03
CA GLY A 141 -11.05 -14.56 6.22
C GLY A 141 -9.60 -14.60 6.69
N LYS A 142 -8.92 -15.75 6.55
CA LYS A 142 -7.47 -15.85 6.77
C LYS A 142 -6.71 -14.91 5.82
N LYS A 143 -7.05 -14.94 4.54
CA LYS A 143 -6.51 -14.06 3.51
C LYS A 143 -6.77 -12.59 3.84
N TYR A 144 -8.00 -12.23 4.19
CA TYR A 144 -8.36 -10.87 4.57
C TYR A 144 -7.48 -10.31 5.70
N VAL A 145 -7.30 -11.08 6.78
CA VAL A 145 -6.47 -10.66 7.92
C VAL A 145 -5.01 -10.51 7.52
N MET A 146 -4.45 -11.47 6.77
CA MET A 146 -3.06 -11.41 6.32
C MET A 146 -2.81 -10.26 5.33
N ASP A 147 -3.71 -10.07 4.38
CA ASP A 147 -3.66 -8.99 3.41
C ASP A 147 -3.69 -7.63 4.09
N GLN A 148 -4.56 -7.44 5.11
CA GLN A 148 -4.62 -6.20 5.87
C GLN A 148 -3.34 -5.95 6.68
N LEU A 149 -2.81 -6.99 7.34
CA LEU A 149 -1.56 -6.89 8.12
C LEU A 149 -0.41 -6.46 7.21
N LEU A 150 -0.23 -7.16 6.08
CA LEU A 150 0.82 -6.90 5.12
C LEU A 150 0.66 -5.53 4.45
N TYR A 151 -0.56 -5.15 4.08
CA TYR A 151 -0.86 -3.83 3.51
C TYR A 151 -0.45 -2.71 4.46
N ASP A 152 -0.87 -2.75 5.73
CA ASP A 152 -0.50 -1.70 6.68
C ASP A 152 1.01 -1.73 6.98
N THR A 153 1.66 -2.90 7.02
CA THR A 153 3.12 -3.00 7.21
C THR A 153 3.88 -2.31 6.08
N THR A 154 3.54 -2.61 4.82
CA THR A 154 4.14 -1.95 3.65
C THR A 154 3.86 -0.45 3.63
N ARG A 155 2.64 -0.03 3.99
CA ARG A 155 2.27 1.38 4.12
C ARG A 155 3.13 2.12 5.16
N PHE A 156 3.44 1.51 6.29
CA PHE A 156 4.31 2.14 7.29
C PHE A 156 5.77 2.19 6.83
N ILE A 157 6.26 1.18 6.10
CA ILE A 157 7.59 1.23 5.47
C ILE A 157 7.67 2.39 4.48
N ASP A 158 6.67 2.53 3.60
CA ASP A 158 6.59 3.64 2.65
C ASP A 158 6.61 5.00 3.36
N ARG A 159 5.81 5.15 4.43
CA ARG A 159 5.78 6.39 5.24
C ARG A 159 7.13 6.70 5.88
N ALA A 160 7.81 5.71 6.43
CA ALA A 160 9.13 5.90 7.03
C ALA A 160 10.19 6.33 6.01
N HIS A 161 10.00 5.98 4.73
CA HIS A 161 10.92 6.28 3.64
C HIS A 161 10.41 7.37 2.68
N ILE A 162 9.51 8.26 3.13
CA ILE A 162 9.01 9.38 2.31
C ILE A 162 10.15 10.21 1.70
N LYS A 163 11.24 10.41 2.45
CA LYS A 163 12.41 11.17 1.98
C LYS A 163 13.38 10.34 1.13
N SER A 164 13.28 9.01 1.16
CA SER A 164 14.13 8.08 0.40
C SER A 164 13.33 6.91 -0.22
N PRO A 165 12.36 7.18 -1.13
CA PRO A 165 11.38 6.17 -1.56
C PRO A 165 11.98 4.88 -2.13
N LYS A 166 13.11 4.98 -2.83
CA LYS A 166 13.85 3.82 -3.37
C LYS A 166 14.23 2.81 -2.28
N GLN A 167 14.63 3.28 -1.09
CA GLN A 167 14.98 2.40 0.03
C GLN A 167 13.75 1.67 0.57
N GLY A 168 12.60 2.35 0.66
CA GLY A 168 11.32 1.75 1.02
C GLY A 168 10.92 0.64 0.04
N VAL A 169 11.02 0.91 -1.27
CA VAL A 169 10.74 -0.09 -2.32
C VAL A 169 11.66 -1.30 -2.21
N VAL A 170 12.98 -1.08 -2.02
CA VAL A 170 13.94 -2.19 -1.85
C VAL A 170 13.60 -3.01 -0.62
N LYS A 171 13.25 -2.38 0.51
CA LYS A 171 12.84 -3.08 1.72
C LYS A 171 11.58 -3.92 1.48
N VAL A 172 10.53 -3.35 0.87
CA VAL A 172 9.30 -4.10 0.54
C VAL A 172 9.59 -5.25 -0.43
N ARG A 173 10.38 -5.03 -1.48
CA ARG A 173 10.81 -6.08 -2.42
C ARG A 173 11.51 -7.22 -1.70
N ASN A 174 12.44 -6.91 -0.78
CA ASN A 174 13.16 -7.91 -0.02
C ASN A 174 12.24 -8.70 0.92
N ILE A 175 11.23 -8.06 1.51
CA ILE A 175 10.20 -8.75 2.29
C ILE A 175 9.44 -9.72 1.38
N LEU A 176 8.97 -9.26 0.22
CA LEU A 176 8.19 -10.09 -0.72
C LEU A 176 8.96 -11.33 -1.17
N PHE A 177 10.27 -11.24 -1.40
CA PHE A 177 11.11 -12.39 -1.74
C PHE A 177 11.27 -13.41 -0.61
N LYS A 178 11.02 -13.01 0.64
CA LYS A 178 11.08 -13.89 1.81
C LYS A 178 9.74 -14.54 2.12
N LEU A 179 8.63 -14.03 1.59
CA LEU A 179 7.31 -14.58 1.87
C LEU A 179 7.12 -15.93 1.18
N ASN A 180 6.57 -16.90 1.90
CA ASN A 180 6.24 -18.23 1.38
C ASN A 180 4.76 -18.37 0.96
N PHE A 181 4.07 -17.25 0.81
CA PHE A 181 2.65 -17.17 0.45
C PHE A 181 2.39 -16.04 -0.54
N ASP A 182 1.24 -16.09 -1.21
CA ASP A 182 0.85 -15.09 -2.21
C ASP A 182 0.58 -13.73 -1.57
N ALA A 183 1.38 -12.73 -1.97
CA ALA A 183 1.42 -11.39 -1.43
C ALA A 183 1.05 -10.31 -2.48
N ARG A 184 0.17 -10.64 -3.43
CA ARG A 184 -0.28 -9.72 -4.51
C ARG A 184 -0.67 -8.31 -4.03
N ILE A 185 -1.35 -8.18 -2.89
CA ILE A 185 -1.78 -6.86 -2.37
C ILE A 185 -0.60 -5.95 -2.00
N ALA A 186 0.49 -6.51 -1.50
CA ALA A 186 1.70 -5.75 -1.17
C ALA A 186 2.50 -5.32 -2.39
N GLN A 187 2.43 -6.07 -3.48
CA GLN A 187 3.04 -5.70 -4.75
C GLN A 187 2.37 -4.43 -5.32
N CYS A 188 1.05 -4.34 -5.20
CA CYS A 188 0.26 -3.20 -5.65
C CYS A 188 0.25 -2.00 -4.68
N SER A 189 0.59 -2.19 -3.39
CA SER A 189 0.43 -1.16 -2.37
C SER A 189 1.55 -0.13 -2.34
N THR A 190 2.75 -0.44 -2.86
CA THR A 190 3.87 0.51 -2.79
C THR A 190 3.57 1.76 -3.61
N THR A 191 3.69 2.92 -2.96
CA THR A 191 3.44 4.25 -3.53
C THR A 191 4.30 4.54 -4.76
N THR A 192 5.53 4.00 -4.79
CA THR A 192 6.45 4.17 -5.93
C THR A 192 6.01 3.35 -7.14
N VAL A 193 5.63 2.08 -6.98
CA VAL A 193 5.14 1.25 -8.10
C VAL A 193 3.85 1.84 -8.65
N ARG A 194 2.93 2.29 -7.78
CA ARG A 194 1.71 2.99 -8.23
C ARG A 194 2.03 4.27 -9.01
N ASN A 195 2.93 5.11 -8.50
CA ASN A 195 3.31 6.33 -9.20
C ASN A 195 4.01 6.06 -10.53
N ASP A 196 4.88 5.06 -10.61
CA ASP A 196 5.59 4.70 -11.85
C ASP A 196 4.62 4.11 -12.89
N MET A 197 3.72 3.19 -12.50
CA MET A 197 2.68 2.67 -13.39
C MET A 197 1.78 3.78 -13.94
N MET A 198 1.37 4.72 -13.10
CA MET A 198 0.52 5.83 -13.54
C MET A 198 1.27 6.76 -14.51
N GLN A 199 2.58 6.95 -14.33
CA GLN A 199 3.41 7.69 -15.29
C GLN A 199 3.54 6.95 -16.63
N ASP A 200 3.66 5.63 -16.59
CA ASP A 200 3.76 4.82 -17.80
C ASP A 200 2.43 4.79 -18.56
N ILE A 201 1.29 4.74 -17.87
CA ILE A 201 -0.04 4.90 -18.49
C ILE A 201 -0.18 6.29 -19.11
N MET A 202 0.16 7.34 -18.38
CA MET A 202 0.16 8.72 -18.89
C MET A 202 1.03 8.86 -20.16
N LEU A 203 2.22 8.26 -20.15
CA LEU A 203 3.11 8.27 -21.32
C LEU A 203 2.54 7.43 -22.47
N GLY A 204 1.92 6.29 -22.18
CA GLY A 204 1.24 5.43 -23.15
C GLY A 204 0.10 6.16 -23.87
N ILE A 205 -0.72 6.92 -23.14
CA ILE A 205 -1.78 7.77 -23.73
C ILE A 205 -1.18 8.78 -24.70
N LEU A 206 -0.08 9.46 -24.33
CA LEU A 206 0.55 10.48 -25.19
C LEU A 206 1.22 9.87 -26.45
N THR A 207 1.72 8.64 -26.35
CA THR A 207 2.54 8.02 -27.41
C THR A 207 1.78 7.06 -28.31
N THR A 208 0.60 6.57 -27.93
CA THR A 208 -0.18 5.61 -28.71
C THR A 208 -0.47 6.08 -30.14
N HIS A 209 -0.44 5.17 -31.11
CA HIS A 209 -0.77 5.48 -32.51
C HIS A 209 -2.27 5.33 -32.81
N ARG A 210 -3.04 4.80 -31.85
CA ARG A 210 -4.45 4.45 -32.02
C ARG A 210 -5.41 5.64 -31.86
N LEU A 211 -4.93 6.76 -31.33
CA LEU A 211 -5.73 7.95 -31.05
C LEU A 211 -5.16 9.14 -31.82
N ASN A 212 -6.02 10.04 -32.28
CA ASN A 212 -5.61 11.30 -32.89
C ASN A 212 -5.12 12.29 -31.81
N GLY A 213 -4.54 13.43 -32.22
CA GLY A 213 -3.92 14.37 -31.29
C GLY A 213 -4.88 14.96 -30.25
N MET A 214 -6.11 15.28 -30.64
CA MET A 214 -7.13 15.82 -29.75
C MET A 214 -7.67 14.78 -28.78
N ASP A 215 -7.95 13.56 -29.26
CA ASP A 215 -8.43 12.45 -28.43
C ASP A 215 -7.41 12.09 -27.35
N LYS A 216 -6.11 12.15 -27.68
CA LYS A 216 -5.03 11.96 -26.70
C LYS A 216 -5.06 13.02 -25.60
N LEU A 217 -5.25 14.29 -25.96
CA LEU A 217 -5.30 15.38 -24.97
C LEU A 217 -6.51 15.22 -24.04
N GLN A 218 -7.68 14.90 -24.59
CA GLN A 218 -8.91 14.66 -23.82
C GLN A 218 -8.76 13.45 -22.89
N LEU A 219 -8.28 12.32 -23.40
CA LEU A 219 -8.06 11.12 -22.58
C LEU A 219 -7.01 11.36 -21.49
N PHE A 220 -5.95 12.10 -21.79
CA PHE A 220 -4.93 12.46 -20.80
C PHE A 220 -5.49 13.36 -19.69
N GLU A 221 -6.31 14.36 -20.04
CA GLU A 221 -6.99 15.23 -19.10
C GLU A 221 -7.98 14.47 -18.22
N GLN A 222 -8.82 13.63 -18.83
CA GLN A 222 -9.78 12.78 -18.11
C GLN A 222 -9.06 11.85 -17.13
N PHE A 223 -8.03 11.13 -17.61
CA PHE A 223 -7.24 10.23 -16.77
C PHE A 223 -6.58 10.97 -15.60
N ARG A 224 -6.02 12.16 -15.85
CA ARG A 224 -5.46 13.03 -14.80
C ARG A 224 -6.49 13.41 -13.75
N LYS A 225 -7.69 13.82 -14.18
CA LYS A 225 -8.78 14.21 -13.29
C LYS A 225 -9.23 13.04 -12.42
N GLU A 226 -9.56 11.90 -13.03
CA GLU A 226 -9.98 10.69 -12.31
C GLU A 226 -8.89 10.19 -11.35
N SER A 227 -7.62 10.30 -11.75
CA SER A 227 -6.49 9.97 -10.86
C SER A 227 -6.45 10.88 -9.64
N MET A 228 -6.60 12.20 -9.81
CA MET A 228 -6.62 13.15 -8.70
C MET A 228 -7.83 12.94 -7.78
N ASP A 229 -9.01 12.71 -8.35
CA ASP A 229 -10.25 12.43 -7.61
C ASP A 229 -10.13 11.13 -6.81
N SER A 230 -9.38 10.16 -7.33
CA SER A 230 -9.05 8.91 -6.63
C SER A 230 -7.90 9.04 -5.61
N GLY A 231 -7.41 10.26 -5.36
CA GLY A 231 -6.38 10.55 -4.36
C GLY A 231 -4.93 10.38 -4.84
N PHE A 232 -4.69 10.24 -6.14
CA PHE A 232 -3.34 10.16 -6.71
C PHE A 232 -2.80 11.56 -7.03
N ALA A 233 -2.01 12.12 -6.12
CA ALA A 233 -1.28 13.38 -6.33
C ALA A 233 0.01 13.15 -7.15
N ILE A 234 -0.13 12.88 -8.44
CA ILE A 234 1.00 12.54 -9.32
C ILE A 234 1.58 13.81 -9.96
N SER A 235 2.83 14.13 -9.59
CA SER A 235 3.62 15.14 -10.31
C SER A 235 4.14 14.56 -11.63
N LEU A 236 3.94 15.26 -12.76
CA LEU A 236 4.46 14.78 -14.05
C LEU A 236 6.00 14.77 -14.05
N LYS A 237 6.56 13.66 -14.55
CA LYS A 237 8.00 13.59 -14.84
C LYS A 237 8.34 14.44 -16.07
N PRO A 238 9.55 15.02 -16.17
CA PRO A 238 9.96 15.83 -17.32
C PRO A 238 9.74 15.16 -18.68
N ARG A 239 9.96 13.85 -18.79
CA ARG A 239 9.70 13.06 -20.01
C ARG A 239 8.23 13.13 -20.46
N THR A 240 7.30 13.00 -19.52
CA THR A 240 5.85 13.07 -19.80
C THR A 240 5.45 14.50 -20.19
N ILE A 241 6.04 15.51 -19.55
CA ILE A 241 5.82 16.92 -19.87
C ILE A 241 6.29 17.24 -21.28
N VAL A 242 7.46 16.76 -21.68
CA VAL A 242 7.98 16.92 -23.04
C VAL A 242 6.99 16.37 -24.06
N LYS A 243 6.50 15.14 -23.87
CA LYS A 243 5.53 14.52 -24.78
C LYS A 243 4.19 15.24 -24.82
N LEU A 244 3.73 15.75 -23.67
CA LEU A 244 2.50 16.53 -23.60
C LEU A 244 2.63 17.86 -24.36
N ILE A 245 3.73 18.59 -24.15
CA ILE A 245 3.96 19.88 -24.83
C ILE A 245 4.15 19.69 -26.33
N GLU A 246 4.92 18.67 -26.75
CA GLU A 246 5.05 18.31 -28.17
C GLU A 246 3.68 18.04 -28.82
N LEU A 247 2.80 17.32 -28.13
CA LEU A 247 1.44 17.06 -28.61
C LEU A 247 0.60 18.34 -28.67
N ILE A 248 0.68 19.22 -27.67
CA ILE A 248 -0.02 20.51 -27.67
C ILE A 248 0.45 21.37 -28.85
N ILE A 249 1.76 21.43 -29.12
CA ILE A 249 2.32 22.15 -30.27
C ILE A 249 1.79 21.56 -31.57
N ASP A 250 1.88 20.24 -31.76
CA ASP A 250 1.43 19.55 -32.99
C ASP A 250 -0.08 19.76 -33.27
N VAL A 251 -0.90 19.68 -32.23
CA VAL A 251 -2.35 19.94 -32.33
C VAL A 251 -2.62 21.41 -32.66
N THR A 252 -1.88 22.35 -32.05
CA THR A 252 -2.04 23.79 -32.29
C THR A 252 -1.57 24.18 -33.69
N GLU A 253 -0.49 23.58 -34.20
CA GLU A 253 0.01 23.79 -35.57
C GLU A 253 -1.03 23.38 -36.63
N LYS A 254 -1.85 22.37 -36.33
CA LYS A 254 -2.87 21.84 -37.24
C LYS A 254 -4.24 22.51 -37.10
N ASP A 255 -4.45 23.33 -36.07
CA ASP A 255 -5.71 24.01 -35.82
C ASP A 255 -5.74 25.36 -36.58
N PRO A 256 -6.58 25.52 -37.61
CA PRO A 256 -6.62 26.75 -38.41
C PRO A 256 -7.08 27.98 -37.62
N ASN A 257 -7.69 27.78 -36.44
CA ASN A 257 -8.22 28.86 -35.61
C ASN A 257 -7.30 29.23 -34.44
N LYS A 258 -6.14 28.58 -34.29
CA LYS A 258 -5.22 28.85 -33.17
C LYS A 258 -3.83 29.19 -33.66
N SER A 259 -3.27 30.28 -33.12
CA SER A 259 -1.88 30.64 -33.34
C SER A 259 -0.98 29.93 -32.32
N LEU A 260 0.20 29.47 -32.75
CA LEU A 260 1.23 28.97 -31.85
C LEU A 260 1.64 29.99 -30.77
N GLY A 261 1.52 31.30 -31.05
CA GLY A 261 1.79 32.34 -30.04
C GLY A 261 0.87 32.23 -28.81
N SER A 262 -0.34 31.68 -28.98
CA SER A 262 -1.32 31.51 -27.89
C SER A 262 -0.88 30.49 -26.84
N ILE A 263 0.06 29.60 -27.18
CA ILE A 263 0.58 28.58 -26.28
C ILE A 263 1.96 28.92 -25.71
N SER A 264 2.45 30.17 -25.86
CA SER A 264 3.76 30.61 -25.34
C SER A 264 3.96 30.37 -23.82
N TRP A 265 2.87 30.26 -23.05
CA TRP A 265 2.87 29.90 -21.63
C TRP A 265 3.56 28.55 -21.35
N VAL A 266 3.57 27.62 -22.32
CA VAL A 266 4.18 26.29 -22.16
C VAL A 266 5.69 26.38 -21.89
N LEU A 267 6.37 27.43 -22.38
CA LEU A 267 7.81 27.62 -22.18
C LEU A 267 8.13 27.93 -20.71
N ARG A 268 7.33 28.81 -20.09
CA ARG A 268 7.45 29.11 -18.66
C ARG A 268 7.14 27.87 -17.82
N TYR A 269 6.05 27.19 -18.14
CA TYR A 269 5.67 25.94 -17.47
C TYR A 269 6.77 24.87 -17.56
N ALA A 270 7.38 24.69 -18.73
CA ALA A 270 8.47 23.73 -18.94
C ALA A 270 9.72 24.06 -18.10
N SER A 271 10.07 25.34 -18.00
CA SER A 271 11.16 25.83 -17.15
C SER A 271 10.89 25.52 -15.67
N ASP A 272 9.69 25.84 -15.18
CA ASP A 272 9.29 25.57 -13.78
C ASP A 272 9.31 24.06 -13.46
N LYS A 273 9.14 23.22 -14.47
CA LYS A 273 9.16 21.76 -14.36
C LYS A 273 10.51 21.12 -14.69
N LYS A 274 11.57 21.91 -14.80
CA LYS A 274 12.96 21.44 -15.02
C LYS A 274 13.11 20.62 -16.31
N VAL A 275 12.40 20.98 -17.37
CA VAL A 275 12.65 20.44 -18.72
C VAL A 275 14.02 20.96 -19.20
N PRO A 276 14.85 20.14 -19.87
CA PRO A 276 16.15 20.56 -20.39
C PRO A 276 16.08 21.81 -21.27
N PHE A 277 17.04 22.72 -21.10
CA PHE A 277 17.08 24.02 -21.79
C PHE A 277 17.05 23.88 -23.31
N ASP A 278 17.81 22.94 -23.87
CA ASP A 278 17.90 22.73 -25.33
C ASP A 278 16.53 22.37 -25.95
N ILE A 279 15.73 21.59 -25.23
CA ILE A 279 14.36 21.25 -25.65
C ILE A 279 13.49 22.50 -25.62
N ILE A 280 13.57 23.31 -24.56
CA ILE A 280 12.81 24.57 -24.44
C ILE A 280 13.19 25.53 -25.57
N GLN A 281 14.48 25.64 -25.93
CA GLN A 281 14.91 26.46 -27.07
C GLN A 281 14.34 25.96 -28.40
N SER A 282 14.30 24.65 -28.62
CA SER A 282 13.71 24.08 -29.84
C SER A 282 12.23 24.47 -30.00
N TRP A 283 11.46 24.47 -28.90
CA TRP A 283 10.07 24.90 -28.91
C TRP A 283 9.92 26.41 -29.07
N LYS A 284 10.81 27.20 -28.45
CA LYS A 284 10.84 28.65 -28.60
C LYS A 284 11.01 29.04 -30.08
N VAL A 285 11.92 28.36 -30.79
CA VAL A 285 12.11 28.57 -32.24
C VAL A 285 10.85 28.21 -33.01
N LYS A 286 10.17 27.10 -32.71
CA LYS A 286 8.91 26.75 -33.39
C LYS A 286 7.78 27.75 -33.13
N ILE A 287 7.59 28.15 -31.86
CA ILE A 287 6.49 29.02 -31.43
C ILE A 287 6.64 30.44 -31.99
N PHE A 288 7.87 30.96 -32.09
CA PHE A 288 8.13 32.35 -32.48
C PHE A 288 8.77 32.52 -33.87
N GLY A 289 9.40 31.46 -34.40
CA GLY A 289 10.20 31.50 -35.63
C GLY A 289 9.38 31.55 -36.94
N ASN A 290 8.06 31.34 -36.89
CA ASN A 290 7.17 31.52 -38.04
C ASN A 290 6.72 32.97 -38.29
N ARG A 291 7.36 33.97 -37.67
CA ARG A 291 7.23 35.36 -38.12
C ARG A 291 8.25 35.62 -39.24
N GLY A 292 7.81 35.46 -40.48
CA GLY A 292 8.49 36.04 -41.65
C GLY A 292 8.66 37.57 -41.50
N PRO A 293 9.58 38.18 -42.24
CA PRO A 293 9.88 39.61 -42.09
C PRO A 293 8.63 40.45 -42.35
N MET A 294 8.33 41.39 -41.45
CA MET A 294 7.35 42.43 -41.71
C MET A 294 7.90 43.34 -42.81
N THR A 295 7.32 43.27 -44.00
CA THR A 295 7.36 44.34 -45.00
C THR A 295 6.18 45.27 -44.80
#